data_AF-A0A1I0Q6S2-F1
#
_entry.id   AF-A0A1I0Q6S2-F1
#
_cell.length_a   1.000
_cell.length_b   1.000
_cell.length_c   1.000
_cell.angle_alpha   90.00
_cell.angle_beta   90.00
_cell.angle_gamma   90.00
#
_symmetry.space_group_name_H-M   'P 1'
#
loop_
_entity.id
_entity.type
_entity.pdbx_description
1 polymer ?
#
loop_
_entity_poly.entity_id
_entity_poly.type
_entity_poly.pdbx_seq_one_letter_code
_entity_poly.pdbx_strand_id
1 'polypeptide(L)' 'MNTRATVLTILGVVVSFLGILWTVQGLGIVQIDPVLCATECEPITGRSAQWALTGVITLFAGVVIVRTGLYRMNR' A
#
# COMPACT_ATOMS: atom_id res chain seq x y z
N MET A 1 -13.53 -10.79 -22.73
CA MET A 1 -12.79 -10.14 -21.63
C MET A 1 -11.83 -9.12 -22.23
N ASN A 2 -11.92 -7.86 -21.84
CA ASN A 2 -10.94 -6.85 -22.23
C ASN A 2 -9.67 -7.07 -21.37
N THR A 3 -8.74 -7.90 -21.86
CA THR A 3 -7.53 -8.32 -21.11
C THR A 3 -6.75 -7.12 -20.55
N ARG A 4 -6.69 -6.00 -21.30
CA ARG A 4 -6.06 -4.77 -20.83
C ARG A 4 -6.77 -4.18 -19.61
N ALA A 5 -8.09 -4.16 -19.63
CA ALA A 5 -8.87 -3.63 -18.51
C ALA A 5 -8.76 -4.55 -17.27
N THR A 6 -8.78 -5.87 -17.46
CA THR A 6 -8.55 -6.84 -16.38
C THR A 6 -7.16 -6.68 -15.75
N VAL A 7 -6.10 -6.54 -16.55
CA VAL A 7 -4.73 -6.33 -16.06
C VAL A 7 -4.63 -5.03 -15.26
N LEU A 8 -5.21 -3.94 -15.76
CA LEU A 8 -5.24 -2.65 -15.05
C LEU A 8 -5.96 -2.77 -13.70
N THR A 9 -7.12 -3.44 -13.66
CA THR A 9 -7.86 -3.64 -12.42
C THR A 9 -7.04 -4.45 -11.40
N ILE A 10 -6.42 -5.56 -11.82
CA ILE A 10 -5.58 -6.38 -10.92
C ILE A 10 -4.40 -5.56 -10.39
N LEU A 11 -3.68 -4.85 -11.26
CA LEU A 11 -2.54 -4.04 -10.88
C LEU A 11 -2.95 -2.92 -9.91
N GLY A 12 -4.06 -2.24 -10.18
CA GLY A 12 -4.60 -1.22 -9.29
C GLY A 12 -4.98 -1.76 -7.92
N VAL A 13 -5.54 -2.96 -7.86
CA VAL A 13 -5.87 -3.63 -6.58
C VAL A 13 -4.60 -3.91 -5.79
N VAL A 14 -3.58 -4.50 -6.41
CA VAL A 14 -2.29 -4.80 -5.74
C VAL A 14 -1.63 -3.51 -5.21
N VAL A 15 -1.59 -2.46 -6.03
CA VAL A 15 -1.05 -1.15 -5.63
C VAL A 15 -1.85 -0.54 -4.47
N SER A 16 -3.18 -0.68 -4.47
CA SER A 16 -4.03 -0.19 -3.38
C SER A 16 -3.72 -0.92 -2.07
N PHE A 17 -3.59 -2.26 -2.10
CA PHE A 17 -3.21 -3.03 -0.92
C PHE A 17 -1.83 -2.66 -0.40
N LEU A 18 -0.84 -2.48 -1.29
CA LEU A 18 0.49 -2.01 -0.91
C LEU A 18 0.45 -0.63 -0.25
N GLY A 19 -0.33 0.30 -0.80
CA GLY A 19 -0.54 1.62 -0.21
C GLY A 19 -1.11 1.54 1.21
N ILE A 20 -2.16 0.72 1.42
CA ILE A 20 -2.72 0.48 2.75
C ILE A 20 -1.65 -0.06 3.71
N LEU A 21 -0.89 -1.07 3.28
CA LEU A 21 0.16 -1.68 4.10
C LEU A 21 1.22 -0.66 4.51
N TRP A 22 1.68 0.20 3.61
CA TRP A 22 2.64 1.25 3.93
C TRP A 22 2.04 2.32 4.85
N THR A 23 0.76 2.67 4.68
CA THR A 23 0.08 3.61 5.58
C THR A 23 -0.02 3.06 7.00
N VAL A 24 -0.47 1.82 7.19
CA VAL A 24 -0.62 1.24 8.54
C VAL A 24 0.74 1.01 9.22
N GLN A 25 1.78 0.66 8.46
CA GLN A 25 3.15 0.56 8.97
C GLN A 25 3.72 1.93 9.33
N GLY A 26 3.55 2.93 8.46
CA GLY A 26 4.03 4.29 8.72
C GLY A 26 3.35 4.97 9.91
N LEU A 27 2.07 4.69 10.14
CA LEU A 27 1.34 5.16 11.31
C LEU A 27 1.75 4.44 12.61
N GLY A 28 2.49 3.33 12.49
CA GLY A 28 2.85 2.48 13.62
C GLY A 28 1.66 1.70 14.19
N ILE A 29 0.59 1.50 13.40
CA ILE A 29 -0.55 0.65 13.75
C ILE A 29 -0.15 -0.82 13.67
N VAL A 30 0.66 -1.16 12.65
CA VAL A 30 1.31 -2.46 12.52
C VAL A 30 2.78 -2.24 12.80
N GLN A 31 3.21 -2.60 14.01
CA GLN A 31 4.62 -2.66 14.37
C GLN A 31 5.08 -4.09 14.12
N ILE A 32 6.00 -4.25 13.17
CA ILE A 32 6.72 -5.51 13.01
C ILE A 32 7.94 -5.36 13.93
N ASP A 33 7.83 -5.94 15.13
CA ASP A 33 8.97 -5.99 16.04
C ASP A 33 10.11 -6.76 15.38
N PRO A 34 11.34 -6.23 15.41
CA PRO A 34 12.48 -6.98 14.93
C PRO A 34 12.67 -8.22 15.79
N VAL A 35 12.65 -9.40 15.14
CA VAL A 35 12.85 -10.73 15.77
C VAL A 35 14.24 -10.87 16.45
N LEU A 36 15.11 -9.85 16.33
CA LEU A 36 16.48 -9.81 16.82
C LEU A 36 16.69 -8.93 18.08
N CYS A 37 15.64 -8.60 18.83
CA CYS A 37 15.76 -7.88 20.12
C CYS A 37 16.31 -8.79 21.24
N ALA A 38 17.62 -9.04 21.25
CA ALA A 38 18.31 -9.73 22.36
C ALA A 38 19.03 -8.77 23.32
N THR A 39 19.39 -7.56 22.89
CA THR A 39 20.16 -6.61 23.70
C THR A 39 19.89 -5.18 23.20
N GLU A 40 19.29 -4.31 24.02
CA GLU A 40 19.20 -2.85 23.83
C GLU A 40 18.71 -2.39 22.44
N CYS A 41 17.40 -2.38 22.18
CA CYS A 41 16.86 -1.86 20.92
C CYS A 41 16.02 -0.60 21.16
N GLU A 42 16.64 0.55 20.90
CA GLU A 42 15.91 1.75 20.49
C GLU A 42 15.15 1.40 19.19
N PRO A 43 13.82 1.57 19.12
CA PRO A 43 13.04 1.18 17.95
C PRO A 43 13.45 2.04 16.75
N ILE A 44 14.34 1.52 15.90
CA ILE A 44 14.70 2.12 14.59
C ILE A 44 13.46 2.26 13.68
N THR A 45 12.39 1.54 14.01
CA THR A 45 11.09 1.55 13.33
C THR A 45 10.00 2.22 14.17
N GLY A 46 10.31 3.35 14.83
CA GLY A 46 9.29 4.28 15.33
C GLY A 46 8.48 4.89 14.18
N ARG A 47 7.19 5.20 14.45
CA ARG A 47 6.23 5.88 13.54
C ARG A 47 6.92 6.74 12.47
N SER A 48 6.88 6.29 11.22
CA SER A 48 7.52 6.99 10.11
C SER A 48 6.48 7.72 9.26
N ALA A 49 6.42 9.03 9.45
CA ALA A 49 5.56 9.92 8.66
C ALA A 49 5.82 9.80 7.15
N GLN A 50 7.06 9.51 6.75
CA GLN A 50 7.44 9.33 5.34
C GLN A 50 6.80 8.08 4.73
N TRP A 51 6.82 6.94 5.44
CA TRP A 51 6.13 5.73 5.00
C TRP A 51 4.61 5.90 4.97
N ALA A 52 4.05 6.62 5.95
CA ALA A 52 2.62 6.89 6.00
C ALA A 52 2.17 7.73 4.80
N LEU A 53 2.90 8.82 4.49
CA LEU A 53 2.61 9.69 3.36
C LEU A 53 2.75 8.95 2.02
N THR A 54 3.82 8.16 1.87
CA THR A 54 4.05 7.35 0.67
C THR A 54 2.92 6.35 0.47
N GLY A 55 2.51 5.65 1.53
CA GLY A 55 1.38 4.72 1.49
C GLY A 55 0.07 5.37 1.07
N VAL A 56 -0.24 6.57 1.57
CA VAL A 56 -1.44 7.31 1.18
C VAL A 56 -1.42 7.65 -0.31
N ILE A 57 -0.30 8.17 -0.82
CA ILE A 57 -0.16 8.49 -2.24
C ILE A 57 -0.31 7.24 -3.11
N THR A 58 0.33 6.13 -2.71
CA THR A 58 0.24 4.85 -3.40
C THR A 58 -1.19 4.30 -3.39
N LEU A 59 -1.91 4.40 -2.27
CA LEU A 59 -3.30 4.00 -2.17
C LEU A 59 -4.19 4.80 -3.12
N PHE A 60 -4.04 6.12 -3.15
CA PHE A 60 -4.79 6.98 -4.09
C PHE A 60 -4.52 6.60 -5.55
N ALA A 61 -3.26 6.39 -5.92
CA ALA A 61 -2.89 5.96 -7.26
C ALA A 61 -3.53 4.61 -7.62
N GLY A 62 -3.47 3.63 -6.70
CA GLY A 62 -4.11 2.33 -6.86
C GLY A 62 -5.61 2.42 -7.12
N VAL A 63 -6.34 3.21 -6.32
CA VAL A 63 -7.78 3.42 -6.47
C VAL A 63 -8.14 4.03 -7.83
N VAL A 64 -7.36 5.01 -8.30
CA VAL A 64 -7.56 5.62 -9.62
C VAL A 64 -7.34 4.59 -10.73
N ILE A 65 -6.31 3.75 -10.63
CA ILE A 65 -6.05 2.67 -11.59
C ILE A 65 -7.20 1.66 -11.61
N VAL A 66 -7.71 1.23 -10.45
CA VAL A 66 -8.89 0.34 -10.38
C VAL A 66 -10.11 0.97 -11.03
N ARG A 67 -10.42 2.23 -10.70
CA ARG A 67 -11.57 2.94 -11.28
C ARG A 67 -11.46 3.04 -12.80
N THR A 68 -10.28 3.36 -13.34
CA THR A 68 -10.08 3.43 -14.79
C THR A 68 -10.17 2.06 -15.45
N GLY A 69 -9.67 0.99 -14.81
CA GLY A 69 -9.85 -0.40 -15.25
C GLY A 69 -11.31 -0.80 -15.32
N LEU A 70 -12.07 -0.57 -14.24
CA LEU A 70 -13.51 -0.86 -14.17
C LEU A 70 -14.32 -0.05 -15.18
N TYR A 71 -14.03 1.25 -15.33
CA TYR A 71 -14.69 2.10 -16.32
C TYR A 71 -14.46 1.61 -17.76
N ARG A 72 -13.26 1.07 -18.04
CA ARG A 72 -12.93 0.45 -19.34
C ARG A 72 -13.51 -0.97 -19.53
N MET A 73 -13.93 -1.64 -18.46
CA MET A 73 -14.64 -2.93 -18.57
C MET A 73 -16.13 -2.73 -18.83
N ASN A 74 -16.73 -1.68 -18.27
CA ASN A 74 -18.16 -1.38 -18.40
C ASN A 74 -18.53 -0.71 -19.73
N ARG A 75 -17.54 -0.26 -20.50
CA ARG A 75 -17.72 0.32 -21.83
C ARG A 75 -17.41 -0.71 -22.91
#